data_AF-A0A7Y3EE89-F1
#
_entry.id   AF-A0A7Y3EE89-F1
#
_cell.length_a   1.000
_cell.length_b   1.000
_cell.length_c   1.000
_cell.angle_alpha   90.00
_cell.angle_beta   90.00
_cell.angle_gamma   90.00
#
_symmetry.space_group_name_H-M   'P 1'
#
loop_
_entity.id
_entity.type
_entity.pdbx_description
1 polymer ?
#
loop_
_entity_poly.entity_id
_entity_poly.type
_entity_poly.pdbx_seq_one_letter_code
_entity_poly.pdbx_strand_id
1 'polypeptide(L)'
;MRAARPTRRLGVLGTMVWDTIHAREGRQVAVEEWGGIAYALSAAVAALPPDWEVVPLVKVGRDLSEPALRFMRELPRVDVETGVRWVPEPNNRVELRYVDRDRRTERLSGGVPPWLWTELAPALRSCDALYVNFISGFELTLDTARSLRSGFEGPTYADLHSLFLGVGSGGLRVPQELPSWGAWLRCFDAVQMNEAEFDLLGRSWGDPWRLAAEVVGPELKLIAVTLGERGAAWVSGPSFEADPFAWPRTRHAVGVTGASSSGGRPLDEASVVGD
;
A
#
# COMPACT_ATOMS: atom_id res chain seq x y z
N MET A 1 37.00 -10.60 10.15
CA MET A 1 35.64 -10.09 10.49
C MET A 1 35.11 -9.35 9.27
N ARG A 2 34.04 -9.85 8.63
CA ARG A 2 33.30 -9.02 7.66
C ARG A 2 32.61 -7.93 8.48
N ALA A 3 32.79 -6.66 8.11
CA ALA A 3 32.03 -5.57 8.71
C ALA A 3 30.53 -5.93 8.63
N ALA A 4 29.81 -5.82 9.75
CA ALA A 4 28.37 -5.99 9.75
C ALA A 4 27.80 -5.03 8.69
N ARG A 5 27.01 -5.55 7.76
CA ARG A 5 26.29 -4.68 6.82
C ARG A 5 25.41 -3.73 7.65
N PRO A 6 25.31 -2.45 7.29
CA PRO A 6 24.35 -1.57 7.94
C PRO A 6 22.94 -2.19 7.79
N THR A 7 22.16 -2.17 8.87
CA THR A 7 20.77 -2.62 8.89
C THR A 7 20.00 -1.90 7.80
N ARG A 8 19.32 -2.65 6.92
CA ARG A 8 18.49 -2.07 5.86
C ARG A 8 17.17 -1.57 6.43
N ARG A 9 16.59 -0.54 5.83
CA ARG A 9 15.38 0.12 6.35
C ARG A 9 14.27 0.13 5.32
N LEU A 10 13.13 -0.48 5.64
CA LEU A 10 11.92 -0.41 4.84
C LEU A 10 10.98 0.66 5.39
N GLY A 11 10.76 1.72 4.62
CA GLY A 11 9.67 2.64 4.89
C GLY A 11 8.33 1.97 4.58
N VAL A 12 7.37 2.02 5.51
CA VAL A 12 6.00 1.56 5.29
C VAL A 12 5.08 2.76 5.48
N LEU A 13 4.53 3.27 4.38
CA LEU A 13 3.66 4.45 4.34
C LEU A 13 2.22 4.01 4.22
N GLY A 14 1.37 4.52 5.10
CA GLY A 14 -0.06 4.22 5.11
C GLY A 14 -0.77 4.98 6.23
N THR A 15 -2.01 4.57 6.50
CA THR A 15 -2.85 5.16 7.55
C THR A 15 -3.21 4.11 8.59
N MET A 16 -3.05 4.44 9.88
CA MET A 16 -3.63 3.65 10.97
C MET A 16 -5.11 3.98 11.08
N VAL A 17 -5.96 2.95 11.07
CA VAL A 17 -7.41 3.10 11.15
C VAL A 17 -7.91 2.37 12.39
N TRP A 18 -8.81 2.99 13.13
CA TRP A 18 -9.55 2.31 14.18
C TRP A 18 -10.82 1.70 13.59
N ASP A 19 -10.84 0.38 13.46
CA ASP A 19 -11.92 -0.34 12.79
C ASP A 19 -12.99 -0.74 13.81
N THR A 20 -14.26 -0.51 13.48
CA THR A 20 -15.41 -1.06 14.20
C THR A 20 -16.11 -2.08 13.29
N ILE A 21 -15.99 -3.36 13.63
CA ILE A 21 -16.39 -4.47 12.76
C ILE A 21 -17.68 -5.10 13.27
N HIS A 22 -18.74 -5.02 12.46
CA HIS A 22 -20.03 -5.62 12.73
C HIS A 22 -20.25 -6.91 11.93
N ALA A 23 -20.92 -7.88 12.55
CA ALA A 23 -21.45 -9.09 11.92
C ALA A 23 -20.42 -9.99 11.22
N ARG A 24 -19.11 -9.82 11.47
CA ARG A 24 -18.06 -10.76 11.05
C ARG A 24 -18.38 -12.14 11.62
N GLU A 25 -18.52 -13.14 10.76
CA GLU A 25 -18.83 -14.54 11.15
C GLU A 25 -20.10 -14.70 12.00
N GLY A 26 -21.10 -13.82 11.83
CA GLY A 26 -22.34 -13.87 12.61
C GLY A 26 -22.22 -13.38 14.05
N ARG A 27 -21.11 -12.74 14.43
CA ARG A 27 -20.95 -12.12 15.76
C ARG A 27 -22.01 -11.05 15.99
N GLN A 28 -22.65 -11.10 17.16
CA GLN A 28 -23.68 -10.11 17.55
C GLN A 28 -23.09 -8.81 18.11
N VAL A 29 -21.85 -8.85 18.61
CA VAL A 29 -21.16 -7.69 19.18
C VAL A 29 -20.08 -7.22 18.22
N ALA A 30 -19.99 -5.89 18.05
CA ALA A 30 -18.94 -5.29 17.25
C ALA A 30 -17.57 -5.46 17.91
N VAL A 31 -16.54 -5.71 17.11
CA VAL A 31 -15.15 -5.73 17.57
C VAL A 31 -14.48 -4.43 17.16
N GLU A 32 -13.67 -3.87 18.04
CA GLU A 32 -12.85 -2.71 17.76
C GLU A 32 -11.37 -3.09 17.78
N GLU A 33 -10.66 -2.83 16.68
CA GLU A 33 -9.25 -3.21 16.52
C GLU A 33 -8.49 -2.25 15.62
N TRP A 34 -7.16 -2.33 15.65
CA TRP A 34 -6.31 -1.58 14.74
C TRP A 34 -6.35 -2.20 13.35
N GLY A 35 -6.82 -1.43 12.39
CA GLY A 35 -6.81 -1.76 10.97
C GLY A 35 -5.78 -0.96 10.18
N GLY A 36 -5.90 -1.06 8.86
CA GLY A 36 -5.09 -0.29 7.92
C GLY A 36 -3.61 -0.70 7.92
N ILE A 37 -2.73 0.28 8.09
CA ILE A 37 -1.27 0.07 8.05
C ILE A 37 -0.77 -0.86 9.16
N ALA A 38 -1.56 -1.08 10.23
CA ALA A 38 -1.20 -2.01 11.30
C ALA A 38 -0.87 -3.41 10.76
N TYR A 39 -1.69 -3.92 9.82
CA TYR A 39 -1.44 -5.20 9.16
C TYR A 39 -0.17 -5.18 8.30
N ALA A 40 0.07 -4.09 7.56
CA ALA A 40 1.26 -3.93 6.75
C ALA A 40 2.55 -3.92 7.59
N LEU A 41 2.51 -3.27 8.76
CA LEU A 41 3.64 -3.26 9.69
C LEU A 41 3.90 -4.65 10.28
N SER A 42 2.86 -5.33 10.77
CA SER A 42 2.97 -6.69 11.30
C SER A 42 3.50 -7.67 10.25
N ALA A 43 2.96 -7.61 9.03
CA ALA A 43 3.41 -8.44 7.91
C ALA A 43 4.87 -8.15 7.51
N ALA A 44 5.25 -6.87 7.44
CA ALA A 44 6.63 -6.49 7.14
C ALA A 44 7.60 -7.03 8.20
N VAL A 45 7.27 -6.89 9.48
CA VAL A 45 8.10 -7.40 10.58
C VAL A 45 8.22 -8.92 10.56
N ALA A 46 7.13 -9.63 10.22
CA ALA A 46 7.13 -11.09 10.12
C ALA A 46 7.93 -11.61 8.91
N ALA A 47 7.85 -10.91 7.77
CA ALA A 47 8.45 -11.35 6.52
C ALA A 47 9.91 -10.90 6.33
N LEU A 48 10.30 -9.76 6.93
CA LEU A 48 11.63 -9.19 6.71
C LEU A 48 12.74 -9.96 7.44
N PRO A 49 13.92 -10.12 6.80
CA PRO A 49 15.07 -10.72 7.46
C PRO A 49 15.54 -9.95 8.71
N PRO A 50 16.30 -10.59 9.62
CA PRO A 50 16.74 -9.95 10.86
C PRO A 50 17.64 -8.71 10.71
N ASP A 51 18.28 -8.53 9.55
CA ASP A 51 19.11 -7.36 9.22
C ASP A 51 18.31 -6.20 8.61
N TRP A 52 16.98 -6.22 8.76
CA TRP A 52 16.08 -5.14 8.37
C TRP A 52 15.34 -4.53 9.56
N GLU A 53 15.07 -3.24 9.44
CA GLU A 53 14.22 -2.45 10.31
C GLU A 53 13.05 -1.85 9.51
N VAL A 54 11.89 -1.73 10.13
CA VAL A 54 10.69 -1.11 9.57
C VAL A 54 10.55 0.31 10.11
N VAL A 55 10.30 1.28 9.22
CA VAL A 55 10.03 2.68 9.57
C VAL A 55 8.58 3.00 9.22
N PRO A 56 7.66 3.10 10.19
CA PRO A 56 6.28 3.52 9.95
C PRO A 56 6.25 5.00 9.54
N LEU A 57 5.72 5.27 8.35
CA LEU A 57 5.52 6.61 7.81
C LEU A 57 4.03 6.93 7.90
N VAL A 58 3.59 7.32 9.10
CA VAL A 58 2.17 7.47 9.43
C VAL A 58 1.90 8.79 10.17
N LYS A 59 0.77 9.40 9.83
CA LYS A 59 0.15 10.46 10.64
C LYS A 59 -0.94 9.83 11.50
N VAL A 60 -0.96 10.14 12.79
CA VAL A 60 -1.95 9.62 13.74
C VAL A 60 -2.63 10.79 14.42
N GLY A 61 -3.96 10.73 14.50
CA GLY A 61 -4.73 11.73 15.22
C GLY A 61 -4.39 11.74 16.70
N ARG A 62 -4.30 12.92 17.32
CA ARG A 62 -3.94 13.06 18.74
C ARG A 62 -4.84 12.26 19.67
N ASP A 63 -6.09 12.08 19.28
CA ASP A 63 -7.11 11.30 19.98
C ASP A 63 -6.77 9.82 20.15
N LEU A 64 -5.97 9.24 19.25
CA LEU A 64 -5.51 7.84 19.34
C LEU A 64 -3.97 7.70 19.34
N SER A 65 -3.25 8.77 19.65
CA SER A 65 -1.78 8.78 19.61
C SER A 65 -1.13 7.78 20.56
N GLU A 66 -1.56 7.73 21.83
CA GLU A 66 -0.99 6.82 22.83
C GLU A 66 -1.26 5.34 22.51
N PRO A 67 -2.49 4.89 22.20
CA PRO A 67 -2.73 3.50 21.81
C PRO A 67 -1.99 3.10 20.53
N ALA A 68 -1.85 4.00 19.55
CA ALA A 68 -1.11 3.73 18.32
C ALA A 68 0.39 3.53 18.60
N LEU A 69 0.97 4.39 19.43
CA LEU A 69 2.38 4.27 19.82
C LEU A 69 2.65 2.98 20.59
N ARG A 70 1.72 2.57 21.47
CA ARG A 70 1.81 1.30 22.19
C ARG A 70 1.87 0.12 21.23
N PHE A 71 0.92 0.05 20.30
CA PHE A 71 0.89 -1.01 19.28
C PHE A 71 2.20 -1.08 18.49
N MET A 72 2.67 0.05 17.96
CA MET A 72 3.89 0.06 17.14
C MET A 72 5.15 -0.32 17.93
N ARG A 73 5.21 -0.04 19.24
CA ARG A 73 6.33 -0.41 20.12
C ARG A 73 6.35 -1.89 20.51
N GLU A 74 5.23 -2.59 20.39
CA GLU A 74 5.16 -4.04 20.63
C GLU A 74 5.74 -4.83 19.45
N LEU A 75 5.80 -4.23 18.26
CA LEU A 75 6.40 -4.84 17.09
C LEU A 75 7.94 -4.78 17.14
N PRO A 76 8.65 -5.92 16.98
CA PRO A 76 10.10 -5.91 16.97
C PRO A 76 10.64 -5.23 15.71
N ARG A 77 11.80 -4.56 15.84
CA ARG A 77 12.53 -3.91 14.73
C ARG A 77 11.70 -2.82 14.02
N VAL A 78 10.91 -2.06 14.79
CA VAL A 78 10.16 -0.90 14.30
C VAL A 78 10.73 0.39 14.89
N ASP A 79 11.12 1.34 14.03
CA ASP A 79 11.53 2.70 14.44
C ASP A 79 10.35 3.67 14.39
N VAL A 80 9.80 3.96 15.57
CA VAL A 80 8.67 4.91 15.72
C VAL A 80 9.08 6.38 15.76
N GLU A 81 10.37 6.71 15.85
CA GLU A 81 10.84 8.09 16.01
C GLU A 81 10.99 8.80 14.66
N THR A 82 11.41 8.08 13.62
CA THR A 82 11.68 8.68 12.31
C THR A 82 10.42 9.18 11.61
N GLY A 83 9.37 8.36 11.55
CA GLY A 83 8.26 8.55 10.61
C GLY A 83 6.87 8.78 11.21
N VAL A 84 6.69 8.62 12.53
CA VAL A 84 5.40 8.82 13.20
C VAL A 84 5.17 10.31 13.46
N ARG A 85 3.98 10.82 13.10
CA ARG A 85 3.60 12.22 13.30
C ARG A 85 2.23 12.33 13.96
N TRP A 86 2.12 13.19 14.98
CA TRP A 86 0.85 13.49 15.65
C TRP A 86 0.20 14.71 15.03
N VAL A 87 -1.08 14.60 14.70
CA VAL A 87 -1.85 15.68 14.08
C VAL A 87 -3.09 16.03 14.91
N PRO A 88 -3.56 17.28 14.92
CA PRO A 88 -4.71 17.69 15.74
C PRO A 88 -6.04 17.08 15.29
N GLU A 89 -6.13 16.62 14.04
CA GLU A 89 -7.32 16.00 13.46
C GLU A 89 -7.64 14.66 14.13
N PRO A 90 -8.93 14.26 14.20
CA PRO A 90 -9.31 12.94 14.67
C PRO A 90 -8.78 11.86 13.73
N ASN A 91 -8.25 10.78 14.30
CA ASN A 91 -7.73 9.66 13.54
C ASN A 91 -8.81 9.02 12.64
N ASN A 92 -8.39 8.43 11.51
CA ASN A 92 -9.27 7.66 10.64
C ASN A 92 -9.96 6.53 11.42
N ARG A 93 -11.26 6.39 11.17
CA ARG A 93 -12.12 5.33 11.72
C ARG A 93 -12.93 4.73 10.59
N VAL A 94 -13.00 3.41 10.53
CA VAL A 94 -13.80 2.71 9.53
C VAL A 94 -14.79 1.79 10.24
N GLU A 95 -16.07 2.00 9.95
CA GLU A 95 -17.11 1.06 10.32
C GLU A 95 -17.27 0.04 9.19
N LEU A 96 -16.99 -1.23 9.48
CA LEU A 96 -17.10 -2.34 8.56
C LEU A 96 -18.36 -3.15 8.90
N ARG A 97 -19.26 -3.30 7.93
CA ARG A 97 -20.43 -4.20 8.05
C ARG A 97 -20.34 -5.29 7.01
N TYR A 98 -20.13 -6.52 7.47
CA TYR A 98 -20.10 -7.69 6.61
C TYR A 98 -21.52 -8.12 6.25
N VAL A 99 -21.76 -8.30 4.95
CA VAL A 99 -23.00 -8.88 4.39
C VAL A 99 -22.84 -10.38 4.24
N ASP A 100 -21.65 -10.81 3.81
CA ASP A 100 -21.16 -12.19 3.78
C ASP A 100 -19.64 -12.18 4.03
N ARG A 101 -18.94 -13.29 3.76
CA ARG A 101 -17.48 -13.38 4.02
C ARG A 101 -16.66 -12.39 3.20
N ASP A 102 -17.07 -12.12 1.96
CA ASP A 102 -16.27 -11.37 1.01
C ASP A 102 -16.81 -9.95 0.80
N ARG A 103 -18.12 -9.76 0.98
CA ARG A 103 -18.79 -8.49 0.78
C ARG A 103 -18.98 -7.76 2.09
N ARG A 104 -18.42 -6.54 2.14
CA ARG A 104 -18.60 -5.59 3.24
C ARG A 104 -18.92 -4.21 2.71
N THR A 105 -19.62 -3.42 3.52
CA THR A 105 -19.72 -1.97 3.33
C THR A 105 -18.78 -1.28 4.31
N GLU A 106 -18.10 -0.24 3.85
CA GLU A 106 -17.17 0.54 4.66
C GLU A 106 -17.67 1.97 4.79
N ARG A 107 -17.67 2.50 6.01
CA ARG A 107 -17.97 3.90 6.28
C ARG A 107 -16.79 4.55 6.98
N LEU A 108 -16.15 5.49 6.29
CA LEU A 108 -15.01 6.25 6.79
C LEU A 108 -15.48 7.49 7.56
N SER A 109 -14.85 7.75 8.69
CA SER A 109 -15.00 8.99 9.46
C SER A 109 -13.65 9.43 10.06
N GLY A 110 -13.58 10.68 10.52
CA GLY A 110 -12.31 11.32 10.86
C GLY A 110 -11.42 11.50 9.63
N GLY A 111 -10.11 11.61 9.85
CA GLY A 111 -9.16 11.72 8.75
C GLY A 111 -7.95 12.55 9.14
N VAL A 112 -6.77 11.94 9.12
CA VAL A 112 -5.51 12.67 9.15
C VAL A 112 -5.22 13.27 7.75
N PRO A 113 -4.53 14.41 7.65
CA PRO A 113 -4.23 15.01 6.35
C PRO A 113 -3.21 14.18 5.56
N PRO A 114 -3.18 14.30 4.21
CA PRO A 114 -2.15 13.68 3.38
C PRO A 114 -0.75 14.11 3.81
N TRP A 115 0.25 13.30 3.50
CA TRP A 115 1.64 13.75 3.56
C TRP A 115 1.92 14.82 2.52
N LEU A 116 2.61 15.88 2.92
CA LEU A 116 3.31 16.76 1.98
C LEU A 116 4.70 16.20 1.72
N TRP A 117 5.24 16.46 0.53
CA TRP A 117 6.60 16.02 0.19
C TRP A 117 7.64 16.58 1.17
N THR A 118 7.49 17.84 1.58
CA THR A 118 8.38 18.50 2.54
C THR A 118 8.40 17.85 3.92
N GLU A 119 7.30 17.20 4.31
CA GLU A 119 7.17 16.47 5.58
C GLU A 119 7.72 15.04 5.47
N LEU A 120 7.50 14.40 4.32
CA LEU A 120 7.81 12.99 4.09
C LEU A 120 9.29 12.77 3.71
N ALA A 121 9.85 13.64 2.84
CA ALA A 121 11.21 13.49 2.33
C ALA A 121 12.27 13.37 3.43
N PRO A 122 12.21 14.11 4.55
CA PRO A 122 13.17 13.94 5.64
C PRO A 122 13.24 12.54 6.24
N ALA A 123 12.09 11.88 6.42
CA ALA A 123 12.04 10.52 6.94
C ALA A 123 12.57 9.50 5.91
N LEU A 124 12.20 9.69 4.64
CA LEU A 124 12.59 8.81 3.54
C LEU A 124 14.09 8.77 3.25
N ARG A 125 14.86 9.82 3.59
CA ARG A 125 16.33 9.84 3.42
C ARG A 125 17.04 8.69 4.12
N SER A 126 16.38 8.09 5.10
CA SER A 126 16.92 7.01 5.90
C SER A 126 16.41 5.63 5.48
N CYS A 127 15.54 5.55 4.47
CA CYS A 127 14.95 4.30 4.00
C CYS A 127 15.68 3.80 2.74
N ASP A 128 15.91 2.50 2.65
CA ASP A 128 16.51 1.85 1.47
C ASP A 128 15.45 1.43 0.45
N ALA A 129 14.23 1.15 0.90
CA ALA A 129 13.08 0.79 0.08
C ALA A 129 11.80 1.36 0.69
N LEU A 130 10.74 1.47 -0.11
CA LEU A 130 9.46 2.01 0.32
C LEU A 130 8.29 1.15 -0.14
N TYR A 131 7.47 0.75 0.81
CA TYR A 131 6.14 0.22 0.58
C TYR A 131 5.09 1.28 0.90
N VAL A 132 4.20 1.56 -0.05
CA VAL A 132 3.08 2.51 0.10
C VAL A 132 1.78 1.71 0.07
N ASN A 133 1.01 1.74 1.15
CA ASN A 133 -0.30 1.12 1.19
C ASN A 133 -1.37 2.21 1.31
N PHE A 134 -2.13 2.42 0.22
CA PHE A 134 -3.24 3.38 0.21
C PHE A 134 -4.43 2.79 0.96
N ILE A 135 -4.46 2.98 2.29
CA ILE A 135 -5.51 2.50 3.17
C ILE A 135 -6.73 3.41 3.15
N SER A 136 -6.50 4.71 3.32
CA SER A 136 -7.56 5.73 3.31
C SER A 136 -7.86 6.24 1.90
N GLY A 137 -6.89 6.13 0.98
CA GLY A 137 -6.95 6.76 -0.34
C GLY A 137 -6.51 8.23 -0.30
N PHE A 138 -6.06 8.72 0.85
CA PHE A 138 -5.64 10.09 1.09
C PHE A 138 -4.22 10.19 1.66
N GLU A 139 -3.46 9.09 1.67
CA GLU A 139 -2.06 9.06 2.13
C GLU A 139 -1.20 10.11 1.40
N LEU A 140 -1.38 10.18 0.08
CA LEU A 140 -0.65 11.06 -0.82
C LEU A 140 -1.63 11.69 -1.82
N THR A 141 -1.35 12.93 -2.21
CA THR A 141 -1.89 13.48 -3.46
C THR A 141 -1.07 12.97 -4.65
N LEU A 142 -1.62 13.01 -5.86
CA LEU A 142 -0.87 12.64 -7.07
C LEU A 142 0.40 13.50 -7.24
N ASP A 143 0.35 14.79 -6.88
CA ASP A 143 1.53 15.67 -6.97
C ASP A 143 2.59 15.33 -5.91
N THR A 144 2.18 14.90 -4.72
CA THR A 144 3.09 14.34 -3.73
C THR A 144 3.69 13.02 -4.21
N ALA A 145 2.91 12.13 -4.83
CA ALA A 145 3.41 10.89 -5.42
C ALA A 145 4.40 11.14 -6.56
N ARG A 146 4.20 12.19 -7.37
CA ARG A 146 5.18 12.63 -8.38
C ARG A 146 6.47 13.14 -7.74
N SER A 147 6.36 13.90 -6.65
CA SER A 147 7.53 14.37 -5.91
C SER A 147 8.29 13.23 -5.24
N LEU A 148 7.56 12.24 -4.70
CA LEU A 148 8.11 10.97 -4.19
C LEU A 148 8.92 10.26 -5.30
N ARG A 149 8.33 10.09 -6.48
CA ARG A 149 8.97 9.45 -7.63
C ARG A 149 10.30 10.11 -8.00
N SER A 150 10.33 11.44 -8.02
CA SER A 150 11.51 12.21 -8.38
C SER A 150 12.56 12.27 -7.27
N GLY A 151 12.15 12.17 -6.00
CA GLY A 151 13.00 12.46 -4.84
C GLY A 151 13.46 11.27 -4.02
N PHE A 152 12.84 10.09 -4.17
CA PHE A 152 13.25 8.87 -3.46
C PHE A 152 14.04 7.94 -4.38
N GLU A 153 15.29 7.63 -4.01
CA GLU A 153 16.21 6.86 -4.85
C GLU A 153 15.99 5.34 -4.77
N GLY A 154 15.44 4.85 -3.66
CA GLY A 154 15.16 3.42 -3.45
C GLY A 154 13.95 2.92 -4.24
N PRO A 155 13.76 1.59 -4.35
CA PRO A 155 12.60 1.02 -5.02
C PRO A 155 11.29 1.30 -4.28
N THR A 156 10.23 1.48 -5.06
CA THR A 156 8.87 1.71 -4.54
C THR A 156 7.89 0.63 -4.98
N TYR A 157 7.14 0.11 -4.02
CA TYR A 157 6.01 -0.79 -4.26
C TYR A 157 4.76 -0.16 -3.66
N ALA A 158 3.68 -0.04 -4.43
CA ALA A 158 2.45 0.59 -3.96
C ALA A 158 1.23 -0.30 -4.09
N ASP A 159 0.52 -0.56 -2.99
CA ASP A 159 -0.82 -1.11 -3.03
C ASP A 159 -1.84 0.03 -3.20
N LEU A 160 -2.48 0.08 -4.38
CA LEU A 160 -3.33 1.20 -4.77
C LEU A 160 -4.69 1.19 -4.08
N HIS A 161 -5.19 0.01 -3.73
CA HIS A 161 -6.32 -0.24 -2.84
C HIS A 161 -7.40 0.87 -2.79
N SER A 162 -7.42 1.69 -1.73
CA SER A 162 -8.46 2.71 -1.50
C SER A 162 -8.47 3.88 -2.49
N LEU A 163 -7.50 3.98 -3.40
CA LEU A 163 -7.57 4.93 -4.52
C LEU A 163 -8.74 4.60 -5.47
N PHE A 164 -9.18 3.33 -5.51
CA PHE A 164 -10.36 2.89 -6.26
C PHE A 164 -11.68 3.10 -5.50
N LEU A 165 -11.66 3.80 -4.36
CA LEU A 165 -12.84 4.05 -3.54
C LEU A 165 -13.08 5.56 -3.42
N GLY A 166 -14.28 6.00 -3.82
CA GLY A 166 -14.80 7.33 -3.56
C GLY A 166 -15.39 7.43 -2.15
N VAL A 167 -15.68 8.66 -1.69
CA VAL A 167 -16.42 8.90 -0.45
C VAL A 167 -17.78 9.50 -0.80
N GLY A 168 -18.83 8.70 -0.61
CA GLY A 168 -20.21 9.12 -0.78
C GLY A 168 -20.79 9.82 0.45
N SER A 169 -22.11 10.04 0.42
CA SER A 169 -22.83 10.66 1.54
C SER A 169 -22.63 9.90 2.84
N GLY A 170 -22.33 10.63 3.93
CA GLY A 170 -22.15 10.03 5.26
C GLY A 170 -20.87 9.23 5.46
N GLY A 171 -19.92 9.29 4.51
CA GLY A 171 -18.63 8.59 4.62
C GLY A 171 -18.60 7.20 3.98
N LEU A 172 -19.69 6.78 3.32
CA LEU A 172 -19.76 5.48 2.64
C LEU A 172 -18.69 5.39 1.54
N ARG A 173 -17.85 4.35 1.57
CA ARG A 173 -16.87 4.07 0.51
C ARG A 173 -17.56 3.37 -0.65
N VAL A 174 -17.38 3.92 -1.85
CA VAL A 174 -18.04 3.42 -3.07
C VAL A 174 -16.98 3.14 -4.14
N PRO A 175 -16.98 1.95 -4.76
CA PRO A 175 -16.07 1.64 -5.87
C PRO A 175 -16.17 2.65 -7.01
N GLN A 176 -15.02 3.08 -7.53
CA GLN A 176 -14.88 3.98 -8.66
C GLN A 176 -13.64 3.64 -9.50
N GLU A 177 -13.62 4.07 -10.76
CA GLU A 177 -12.38 4.04 -11.55
C GLU A 177 -11.33 4.97 -10.93
N LEU A 178 -10.05 4.62 -11.07
CA LEU A 178 -8.95 5.44 -10.59
C LEU A 178 -8.73 6.66 -11.52
N PRO A 179 -9.01 7.89 -11.07
CA PRO A 179 -8.78 9.06 -11.89
C PRO A 179 -7.29 9.24 -12.17
N SER A 180 -6.93 9.57 -13.41
CA SER A 180 -5.52 9.69 -13.82
C SER A 180 -4.67 8.45 -13.53
N TRP A 181 -5.26 7.25 -13.65
CA TRP A 181 -4.60 5.97 -13.37
C TRP A 181 -3.18 5.89 -13.93
N GLY A 182 -2.96 6.30 -15.19
CA GLY A 182 -1.66 6.20 -15.83
C GLY A 182 -0.60 7.09 -15.17
N ALA A 183 -1.00 8.22 -14.58
CA ALA A 183 -0.08 9.07 -13.82
C ALA A 183 0.25 8.45 -12.46
N TRP A 184 -0.73 7.84 -11.78
CA TRP A 184 -0.50 7.09 -10.54
C TRP A 184 0.46 5.92 -10.74
N LEU A 185 0.22 5.10 -11.76
CA LEU A 185 1.07 3.95 -12.09
C LEU A 185 2.54 4.36 -12.29
N ARG A 186 2.80 5.48 -12.98
CA ARG A 186 4.17 5.97 -13.22
C ARG A 186 4.87 6.56 -11.99
N CYS A 187 4.16 6.75 -10.87
CA CYS A 187 4.79 7.23 -9.64
C CYS A 187 5.53 6.12 -8.86
N PHE A 188 5.31 4.85 -9.21
CA PHE A 188 5.85 3.71 -8.49
C PHE A 188 6.58 2.73 -9.40
N ASP A 189 7.59 2.03 -8.88
CA ASP A 189 8.27 0.99 -9.68
C ASP A 189 7.40 -0.25 -9.81
N ALA A 190 6.62 -0.60 -8.80
CA ALA A 190 5.67 -1.70 -8.85
C ALA A 190 4.37 -1.29 -8.16
N VAL A 191 3.25 -1.81 -8.66
CA VAL A 191 1.94 -1.62 -8.02
C VAL A 191 1.23 -2.93 -7.78
N GLN A 192 0.33 -2.92 -6.80
CA GLN A 192 -0.59 -3.99 -6.47
C GLN A 192 -2.03 -3.50 -6.47
N MET A 193 -2.93 -4.41 -6.80
CA MET A 193 -4.38 -4.29 -6.59
C MET A 193 -5.03 -5.67 -6.50
N ASN A 194 -6.28 -5.76 -6.05
CA ASN A 194 -7.07 -6.99 -6.20
C ASN A 194 -7.80 -7.05 -7.56
N GLU A 195 -8.45 -8.19 -7.86
CA GLU A 195 -9.16 -8.38 -9.13
C GLU A 195 -10.23 -7.32 -9.41
N ALA A 196 -11.04 -6.96 -8.41
CA ALA A 196 -12.10 -5.95 -8.57
C ALA A 196 -11.54 -4.55 -8.84
N GLU A 197 -10.44 -4.20 -8.17
CA GLU A 197 -9.69 -2.96 -8.39
C GLU A 197 -9.00 -2.96 -9.77
N PHE A 198 -8.47 -4.10 -10.20
CA PHE A 198 -7.86 -4.27 -11.52
C PHE A 198 -8.88 -4.07 -12.65
N ASP A 199 -10.09 -4.59 -12.47
CA ASP A 199 -11.21 -4.35 -13.39
C ASP A 199 -11.55 -2.84 -13.46
N LEU A 200 -11.49 -2.13 -12.34
CA LEU A 200 -11.73 -0.67 -12.28
C LEU A 200 -10.61 0.17 -12.89
N LEU A 201 -9.38 -0.34 -12.99
CA LEU A 201 -8.25 0.36 -13.62
C LEU A 201 -8.47 0.60 -15.12
N GLY A 202 -9.04 -0.40 -15.80
CA GLY A 202 -9.17 -0.44 -17.25
C GLY A 202 -10.60 -0.37 -17.79
N ARG A 203 -11.61 -0.27 -16.94
CA ARG A 203 -13.03 -0.39 -17.31
C ARG A 203 -13.45 0.48 -18.50
N SER A 204 -12.99 1.73 -18.55
CA SER A 204 -13.27 2.64 -19.67
C SER A 204 -12.38 2.45 -20.91
N TRP A 205 -11.28 1.69 -20.79
CA TRP A 205 -10.26 1.52 -21.83
C TRP A 205 -10.27 0.13 -22.50
N GLY A 206 -10.95 -0.86 -21.91
CA GLY A 206 -11.13 -2.19 -22.48
C GLY A 206 -10.61 -3.29 -21.55
N ASP A 207 -9.88 -4.25 -22.13
CA ASP A 207 -9.30 -5.37 -21.38
C ASP A 207 -8.19 -4.90 -20.43
N PRO A 208 -8.35 -5.05 -19.10
CA PRO A 208 -7.35 -4.59 -18.14
C PRO A 208 -6.01 -5.34 -18.27
N TRP A 209 -5.99 -6.58 -18.76
CA TRP A 209 -4.75 -7.33 -19.00
C TRP A 209 -3.95 -6.77 -20.15
N ARG A 210 -4.63 -6.41 -21.24
CA ARG A 210 -3.99 -5.73 -22.37
C ARG A 210 -3.46 -4.36 -21.93
N LEU A 211 -4.25 -3.60 -21.16
CA LEU A 211 -3.81 -2.32 -20.63
C LEU A 211 -2.54 -2.48 -19.78
N ALA A 212 -2.53 -3.45 -18.86
CA ALA A 212 -1.38 -3.77 -18.01
C ALA A 212 -0.14 -4.12 -18.86
N ALA A 213 -0.31 -4.93 -19.91
CA ALA A 213 0.77 -5.30 -20.82
C ALA A 213 1.36 -4.12 -21.61
N GLU A 214 0.55 -3.10 -21.91
CA GLU A 214 0.96 -1.89 -22.63
C GLU A 214 1.64 -0.84 -21.74
N VAL A 215 1.35 -0.83 -20.43
CA VAL A 215 1.83 0.23 -19.50
C VAL A 215 3.08 -0.15 -18.73
N VAL A 216 3.38 -1.45 -18.59
CA VAL A 216 4.62 -1.91 -17.93
C VAL A 216 5.86 -1.59 -18.79
N GLY A 217 6.94 -1.16 -18.15
CA GLY A 217 8.16 -0.73 -18.81
C GLY A 217 9.17 -0.02 -17.89
N PRO A 218 9.96 0.95 -18.42
CA PRO A 218 10.97 1.68 -17.65
C PRO A 218 10.43 2.58 -16.53
N GLU A 219 9.13 2.90 -16.52
CA GLU A 219 8.53 3.60 -15.38
C GLU A 219 7.91 2.62 -14.37
N LEU A 220 7.14 1.63 -14.85
CA LEU A 220 6.44 0.64 -14.03
C LEU A 220 6.90 -0.78 -14.37
N LYS A 221 7.61 -1.44 -13.47
CA LYS A 221 8.19 -2.79 -13.68
C LYS A 221 7.16 -3.90 -13.60
N LEU A 222 6.20 -3.76 -12.71
CA LEU A 222 5.33 -4.85 -12.27
C LEU A 222 3.97 -4.31 -11.86
N ILE A 223 2.93 -5.00 -12.34
CA ILE A 223 1.59 -4.95 -11.77
C ILE A 223 1.31 -6.31 -11.16
N ALA A 224 1.04 -6.37 -9.86
CA ALA A 224 0.59 -7.56 -9.16
C ALA A 224 -0.92 -7.49 -8.92
N VAL A 225 -1.62 -8.59 -9.16
CA VAL A 225 -3.07 -8.72 -8.98
C VAL A 225 -3.36 -9.87 -8.02
N THR A 226 -3.98 -9.57 -6.88
CA THR A 226 -4.44 -10.61 -5.94
C THR A 226 -5.81 -11.15 -6.37
N LEU A 227 -5.97 -12.47 -6.36
CA LEU A 227 -7.13 -13.20 -6.89
C LEU A 227 -7.92 -13.94 -5.79
N GLY A 228 -7.73 -13.54 -4.53
CA GLY A 228 -8.29 -14.22 -3.36
C GLY A 228 -7.74 -15.65 -3.23
N GLU A 229 -8.63 -16.62 -3.05
CA GLU A 229 -8.28 -18.04 -2.93
C GLU A 229 -7.60 -18.63 -4.18
N ARG A 230 -7.71 -17.96 -5.34
CA ARG A 230 -7.02 -18.38 -6.57
C ARG A 230 -5.54 -17.98 -6.61
N GLY A 231 -5.05 -17.26 -5.60
CA GLY A 231 -3.65 -16.83 -5.49
C GLY A 231 -3.41 -15.46 -6.09
N ALA A 232 -2.37 -15.33 -6.90
CA ALA A 232 -1.95 -14.04 -7.47
C ALA A 232 -1.54 -14.20 -8.94
N ALA A 233 -1.67 -13.11 -9.68
CA ALA A 233 -1.18 -13.00 -11.04
C ALA A 233 -0.38 -11.71 -11.21
N TRP A 234 0.39 -11.62 -12.28
CA TRP A 234 1.24 -10.46 -12.52
C TRP A 234 1.41 -10.17 -14.01
N VAL A 235 1.77 -8.92 -14.28
CA VAL A 235 2.27 -8.45 -15.57
C VAL A 235 3.55 -7.66 -15.33
N SER A 236 4.62 -7.96 -16.08
CA SER A 236 5.93 -7.32 -15.93
C SER A 236 6.49 -6.81 -17.25
N GLY A 237 7.30 -5.75 -17.16
CA GLY A 237 7.96 -5.16 -18.32
C GLY A 237 9.03 -6.09 -18.92
N PRO A 238 9.47 -5.85 -20.18
CA PRO A 238 10.43 -6.71 -20.89
C PRO A 238 11.79 -6.86 -20.20
N SER A 239 12.20 -5.84 -19.45
CA SER A 239 13.48 -5.80 -18.72
C SER A 239 13.28 -5.95 -17.21
N PHE A 240 12.28 -6.74 -16.79
CA PHE A 240 12.02 -6.95 -15.37
C PHE A 240 13.19 -7.68 -14.69
N GLU A 241 13.72 -7.08 -13.63
CA GLU A 241 14.70 -7.69 -12.74
C GLU A 241 14.02 -8.08 -11.44
N ALA A 242 14.25 -9.30 -10.94
CA ALA A 242 13.63 -9.78 -9.71
C ALA A 242 14.17 -9.07 -8.45
N ASP A 243 15.38 -8.50 -8.51
CA ASP A 243 15.93 -7.68 -7.44
C ASP A 243 15.31 -6.26 -7.50
N PRO A 244 14.49 -5.85 -6.52
CA PRO A 244 13.87 -4.53 -6.55
C PRO A 244 14.88 -3.38 -6.52
N PHE A 245 16.07 -3.57 -5.94
CA PHE A 245 17.10 -2.52 -5.93
C PHE A 245 17.64 -2.18 -7.32
N ALA A 246 17.35 -3.01 -8.32
CA ALA A 246 17.64 -2.70 -9.71
C ALA A 246 16.66 -1.71 -10.34
N TRP A 247 15.40 -1.68 -9.86
CA TRP A 247 14.31 -0.99 -10.54
C TRP A 247 14.55 0.51 -10.76
N PRO A 248 15.09 1.27 -9.77
CA PRO A 248 15.32 2.70 -9.94
C PRO A 248 16.25 3.06 -11.10
N ARG A 249 17.18 2.16 -11.48
CA ARG A 249 18.17 2.39 -12.55
C ARG A 249 17.55 2.61 -13.92
N THR A 250 16.32 2.13 -14.13
CA THR A 250 15.64 2.20 -15.43
C THR A 250 14.59 3.31 -15.49
N ARG A 251 14.36 4.05 -14.40
CA ARG A 251 13.47 5.21 -14.39
C ARG A 251 13.95 6.23 -15.42
N HIS A 252 13.02 6.88 -16.12
CA HIS A 252 13.28 7.89 -17.15
C HIS A 252 14.08 7.40 -18.36
N ALA A 253 14.41 6.10 -18.42
CA ALA A 253 15.01 5.51 -19.59
C ALA A 253 13.98 5.38 -20.71
N VAL A 254 14.45 5.47 -21.96
CA VAL A 254 13.62 5.16 -23.12
C VAL A 254 13.26 3.67 -23.08
N GLY A 255 12.01 3.34 -23.39
CA GLY A 255 11.52 1.96 -23.49
C GLY A 255 12.43 1.09 -24.34
N VAL A 256 12.88 -0.03 -23.78
CA VAL A 256 13.52 -1.09 -24.57
C VAL A 256 12.40 -1.84 -25.28
N THR A 257 12.55 -2.04 -26.59
CA THR A 257 11.60 -2.86 -27.35
C THR A 257 11.67 -4.30 -26.85
N GLY A 258 10.51 -4.86 -26.50
CA GLY A 258 10.40 -6.23 -26.02
C GLY A 258 8.97 -6.57 -25.63
N ALA A 259 8.69 -7.85 -25.45
CA ALA A 259 7.38 -8.32 -25.00
C ALA A 259 7.27 -8.19 -23.48
N SER A 260 6.13 -7.72 -22.98
CA SER A 260 5.76 -7.88 -21.58
C SER A 260 5.52 -9.36 -21.26
N SER A 261 5.72 -9.73 -19.99
CA SER A 261 5.47 -11.07 -19.50
C SER A 261 4.29 -11.06 -18.54
N SER A 262 3.50 -12.12 -18.52
CA SER A 262 2.43 -12.32 -17.53
C SER A 262 2.46 -13.74 -16.98
N GLY A 263 1.84 -13.96 -15.82
CA GLY A 263 1.70 -15.28 -15.24
C GLY A 263 0.79 -15.31 -14.02
N GLY A 264 0.57 -16.51 -13.49
CA GLY A 264 -0.22 -16.75 -12.28
C GLY A 264 0.45 -17.76 -11.34
N ARG A 265 0.24 -17.58 -10.05
CA ARG A 265 0.65 -18.49 -8.97
C ARG A 265 -0.59 -18.81 -8.13
N PRO A 266 -1.06 -20.06 -8.12
CA PRO A 266 -2.11 -20.47 -7.19
C PRO A 266 -1.58 -20.40 -5.75
N LEU A 267 -2.49 -20.39 -4.77
CA LEU A 267 -2.09 -20.63 -3.39
C LEU A 267 -1.68 -22.09 -3.24
N ASP A 268 -0.49 -22.34 -2.70
CA ASP A 268 0.01 -23.69 -2.42
C ASP A 268 -0.64 -24.29 -1.15
N GLU A 269 -1.19 -23.44 -0.27
CA GLU A 269 -1.86 -23.80 0.98
C GLU A 269 -3.18 -23.00 1.15
N ALA A 270 -4.06 -23.43 2.06
CA ALA A 270 -5.30 -22.70 2.35
C ALA A 270 -4.99 -21.26 2.81
N SER A 271 -5.83 -20.30 2.43
CA SER A 271 -5.69 -18.90 2.84
C SER A 271 -5.61 -18.79 4.37
N VAL A 272 -4.52 -18.21 4.87
CA VAL A 272 -4.43 -17.81 6.28
C VAL A 272 -5.15 -16.48 6.43
N VAL A 273 -6.27 -16.47 7.14
CA VAL A 273 -6.93 -15.23 7.54
C VAL A 273 -6.05 -14.60 8.61
N GLY A 274 -5.52 -13.40 8.35
CA GLY A 274 -4.85 -12.60 9.38
C GLY A 274 -5.88 -12.20 10.44
N ASP A 275 -5.52 -12.38 11.71
CA ASP A 275 -6.37 -12.06 12.87
C ASP A 275 -6.81 -10.60 12.92
#